data_AF-A0A7C7R186-F1
#
_entry.id   AF-A0A7C7R186-F1
#
_cell.length_a   1.000
_cell.length_b   1.000
_cell.length_c   1.000
_cell.angle_alpha   90.00
_cell.angle_beta   90.00
_cell.angle_gamma   90.00
#
_symmetry.space_group_name_H-M   'P 1'
#
loop_
_entity.id
_entity.type
_entity.pdbx_description
1 polymer ?
#
loop_
_entity_poly.entity_id
_entity_poly.type
_entity_poly.pdbx_seq_one_letter_code
_entity_poly.pdbx_strand_id
1 'polypeptide(L)'
;MIARGDITGNVTGPGYAEASSLGNITAHVTANEGEAAVSALGNYTGNVKAGTNAAVLTGGQISNSTVTAGQNAQISAYGGISTLTLSAGLDATVLSDTDITPSQITAHEHATASALEELEQLTVTAGHDIDLFAGTGADVTATATAGDLHLVALGNVKGTYTACRPQPT
;
A
#
# COMPACT_ATOMS: atom_id res chain seq x y z
N MET A 1 -2.54 18.61 -9.78
CA MET A 1 -3.95 19.01 -10.01
C MET A 1 -4.65 19.08 -8.67
N ILE A 2 -5.39 20.15 -8.41
CA ILE A 2 -6.11 20.35 -7.15
C ILE A 2 -7.57 20.67 -7.45
N ALA A 3 -8.51 19.98 -6.80
CA ALA A 3 -9.94 20.20 -6.97
C ALA A 3 -10.69 20.27 -5.63
N ARG A 4 -11.78 21.06 -5.60
CA ARG A 4 -12.72 21.08 -4.46
C ARG A 4 -13.80 20.01 -4.57
N GLY A 5 -14.05 19.49 -5.76
CA GLY A 5 -14.92 18.35 -6.03
C GLY A 5 -14.10 17.18 -6.54
N ASP A 6 -14.73 16.24 -7.21
CA ASP A 6 -14.03 15.03 -7.68
C ASP A 6 -12.99 15.33 -8.77
N ILE A 7 -11.93 14.51 -8.79
CA ILE A 7 -10.96 14.45 -9.88
C ILE A 7 -11.22 13.19 -10.70
N THR A 8 -11.40 13.33 -12.01
CA THR A 8 -11.49 12.19 -12.95
C THR A 8 -10.45 12.24 -14.06
N GLY A 9 -9.68 13.33 -14.14
CA GLY A 9 -8.61 13.51 -15.13
C GLY A 9 -7.28 12.93 -14.64
N ASN A 10 -6.56 12.27 -15.54
CA ASN A 10 -5.21 11.77 -15.22
C ASN A 10 -4.21 12.92 -15.02
N VAL A 11 -3.25 12.72 -14.11
CA VAL A 11 -2.13 13.64 -13.87
C VAL A 11 -0.85 12.97 -14.31
N THR A 12 -0.11 13.60 -15.21
CA THR A 12 1.21 13.11 -15.64
C THR A 12 2.23 14.24 -15.51
N GLY A 13 3.37 13.94 -14.90
CA GLY A 13 4.53 14.81 -14.84
C GLY A 13 5.83 14.03 -15.06
N PRO A 14 6.92 14.67 -15.49
CA PRO A 14 8.21 14.00 -15.63
C PRO A 14 8.83 13.66 -14.27
N GLY A 15 9.04 14.67 -13.41
CA GLY A 15 9.66 14.49 -12.08
C GLY A 15 8.70 14.59 -10.89
N TYR A 16 7.50 15.13 -11.07
CA TYR A 16 6.50 15.23 -10.00
C TYR A 16 5.09 15.20 -10.57
N ALA A 17 4.20 14.42 -9.96
CA ALA A 17 2.78 14.36 -10.30
C ALA A 17 1.93 14.28 -9.04
N GLU A 18 0.97 15.18 -8.90
CA GLU A 18 0.12 15.24 -7.70
C GLU A 18 -1.35 15.39 -8.09
N ALA A 19 -2.23 14.63 -7.44
CA ALA A 19 -3.67 14.85 -7.45
C ALA A 19 -4.19 15.06 -6.02
N SER A 20 -4.76 16.23 -5.74
CA SER A 20 -5.37 16.54 -4.45
C SER A 20 -6.84 16.95 -4.62
N SER A 21 -7.73 16.35 -3.82
CA SER A 21 -9.18 16.52 -3.93
C SER A 21 -9.84 16.54 -2.55
N LEU A 22 -10.80 17.45 -2.37
CA LEU A 22 -11.73 17.39 -1.22
C LEU A 22 -12.88 16.38 -1.45
N GLY A 23 -13.00 15.85 -2.66
CA GLY A 23 -13.91 14.76 -3.00
C GLY A 23 -13.16 13.45 -3.27
N ASN A 24 -13.70 12.67 -4.19
CA ASN A 24 -13.08 11.45 -4.67
C ASN A 24 -12.01 11.74 -5.73
N ILE A 25 -11.12 10.78 -5.95
CA ILE A 25 -10.18 10.78 -7.06
C ILE A 25 -10.35 9.46 -7.82
N THR A 26 -10.80 9.55 -9.06
CA THR A 26 -10.88 8.44 -10.01
C THR A 26 -9.95 8.71 -11.19
N ALA A 27 -8.65 8.63 -10.96
CA ALA A 27 -7.64 9.05 -11.91
C ALA A 27 -6.29 8.34 -11.72
N HIS A 28 -5.52 8.24 -12.80
CA HIS A 28 -4.14 7.81 -12.75
C HIS A 28 -3.20 8.98 -12.48
N VAL A 29 -2.21 8.78 -11.62
CA VAL A 29 -1.15 9.76 -11.31
C VAL A 29 0.20 9.16 -11.67
N THR A 30 0.92 9.78 -12.60
CA THR A 30 2.18 9.24 -13.14
C THR A 30 3.29 10.28 -13.08
N ALA A 31 4.35 9.99 -12.32
CA ALA A 31 5.63 10.65 -12.37
C ALA A 31 6.71 9.65 -12.81
N ASN A 32 7.22 9.74 -14.04
CA ASN A 32 8.11 8.68 -14.55
C ASN A 32 9.51 8.69 -13.94
N GLU A 33 10.02 9.86 -13.56
CA GLU A 33 11.39 10.05 -13.07
C GLU A 33 11.44 10.43 -11.58
N GLY A 34 10.29 10.75 -10.98
CA GLY A 34 10.24 11.21 -9.59
C GLY A 34 8.96 10.82 -8.89
N GLU A 35 8.42 11.73 -8.09
CA GLU A 35 7.42 11.40 -7.07
C GLU A 35 5.99 11.54 -7.56
N ALA A 36 5.13 10.60 -7.17
CA ALA A 36 3.72 10.64 -7.47
C ALA A 36 2.91 10.62 -6.16
N ALA A 37 2.02 11.61 -5.99
CA ALA A 37 1.23 11.77 -4.77
C ALA A 37 -0.27 11.87 -5.08
N VAL A 38 -1.08 11.21 -4.26
CA VAL A 38 -2.54 11.29 -4.26
C VAL A 38 -3.01 11.66 -2.86
N SER A 39 -3.87 12.67 -2.77
CA SER A 39 -4.55 13.05 -1.54
C SER A 39 -6.04 13.25 -1.82
N ALA A 40 -6.89 12.31 -1.40
CA ALA A 40 -8.34 12.40 -1.53
C ALA A 40 -8.98 12.50 -0.14
N LEU A 41 -9.86 13.45 0.12
CA LEU A 41 -10.66 13.40 1.35
C LEU A 41 -11.75 12.33 1.24
N GLY A 42 -12.21 12.02 0.03
CA GLY A 42 -13.08 10.89 -0.27
C GLY A 42 -12.31 9.61 -0.61
N ASN A 43 -12.86 8.85 -1.55
CA ASN A 43 -12.29 7.58 -2.00
C ASN A 43 -11.26 7.78 -3.13
N TYR A 44 -10.36 6.81 -3.29
CA TYR A 44 -9.45 6.71 -4.43
C TYR A 44 -9.69 5.44 -5.25
N THR A 45 -9.70 5.61 -6.57
CA THR A 45 -9.62 4.51 -7.53
C THR A 45 -8.73 4.94 -8.69
N GLY A 46 -7.63 4.24 -8.90
CA GLY A 46 -6.72 4.56 -9.98
C GLY A 46 -5.37 3.89 -9.83
N ASN A 47 -4.43 4.32 -10.66
CA ASN A 47 -3.07 3.80 -10.60
C ASN A 47 -2.10 4.93 -10.29
N VAL A 48 -1.15 4.68 -9.40
CA VAL A 48 -0.04 5.58 -9.11
C VAL A 48 1.24 4.94 -9.60
N LYS A 49 1.98 5.68 -10.44
CA LYS A 49 3.30 5.28 -10.90
C LYS A 49 4.30 6.38 -10.55
N ALA A 50 5.30 6.06 -9.74
CA ALA A 50 6.39 6.94 -9.37
C ALA A 50 7.74 6.33 -9.80
N GLY A 51 8.61 7.16 -10.37
CA GLY A 51 10.02 6.82 -10.61
C GLY A 51 10.82 6.70 -9.33
N THR A 52 10.42 7.42 -8.28
CA THR A 52 11.02 7.34 -6.94
C THR A 52 9.98 6.93 -5.89
N ASN A 53 9.30 7.89 -5.27
CA ASN A 53 8.40 7.64 -4.15
C ASN A 53 6.93 7.78 -4.58
N ALA A 54 6.09 6.85 -4.15
CA ALA A 54 4.64 6.96 -4.31
C ALA A 54 3.97 7.18 -2.95
N ALA A 55 3.06 8.14 -2.88
CA ALA A 55 2.26 8.40 -1.69
C ALA A 55 0.77 8.44 -2.04
N VAL A 56 -0.05 7.71 -1.29
CA VAL A 56 -1.52 7.76 -1.41
C VAL A 56 -2.11 7.95 -0.02
N LEU A 57 -2.80 9.05 0.17
CA LEU A 57 -3.57 9.34 1.37
C LEU A 57 -5.04 9.51 1.01
N THR A 58 -5.92 8.75 1.66
CA THR A 58 -7.36 8.87 1.47
C THR A 58 -8.12 8.96 2.78
N GLY A 59 -9.11 9.84 2.84
CA GLY A 59 -10.07 9.91 3.95
C GLY A 59 -11.13 8.80 3.87
N GLY A 60 -11.37 8.26 2.68
CA GLY A 60 -12.27 7.14 2.45
C GLY A 60 -11.52 5.84 2.13
N GLN A 61 -12.11 5.09 1.20
CA GLN A 61 -11.63 3.78 0.75
C GLN A 61 -10.64 3.91 -0.41
N ILE A 62 -9.67 3.01 -0.48
CA ILE A 62 -8.90 2.74 -1.70
C ILE A 62 -9.46 1.48 -2.34
N SER A 63 -9.84 1.56 -3.62
CA SER A 63 -10.39 0.43 -4.35
C SER A 63 -9.74 0.21 -5.71
N ASN A 64 -9.54 -1.04 -6.11
CA ASN A 64 -9.12 -1.45 -7.47
C ASN A 64 -7.92 -0.64 -7.99
N SER A 65 -6.87 -0.54 -7.19
CA SER A 65 -5.76 0.38 -7.44
C SER A 65 -4.42 -0.34 -7.53
N THR A 66 -3.56 0.11 -8.46
CA THR A 66 -2.16 -0.34 -8.53
C THR A 66 -1.23 0.82 -8.19
N VAL A 67 -0.30 0.60 -7.26
CA VAL A 67 0.74 1.57 -6.90
C VAL A 67 2.11 0.95 -7.20
N THR A 68 2.93 1.67 -7.95
CA THR A 68 4.31 1.28 -8.25
C THR A 68 5.25 2.44 -7.94
N ALA A 69 6.28 2.18 -7.15
CA ALA A 69 7.31 3.14 -6.78
C ALA A 69 8.70 2.54 -7.06
N GLY A 70 9.59 3.32 -7.67
CA GLY A 70 10.98 2.89 -7.89
C GLY A 70 11.79 2.76 -6.59
N GLN A 71 11.34 3.39 -5.50
CA GLN A 71 11.93 3.31 -4.17
C GLN A 71 10.84 2.97 -3.15
N ASN A 72 10.26 3.97 -2.49
CA ASN A 72 9.34 3.73 -1.38
C ASN A 72 7.89 3.99 -1.77
N ALA A 73 6.97 3.21 -1.22
CA ALA A 73 5.56 3.45 -1.37
C ALA A 73 4.85 3.50 -0.02
N GLN A 74 4.12 4.60 0.20
CA GLN A 74 3.33 4.80 1.39
C GLN A 74 1.86 4.95 1.03
N ILE A 75 1.02 4.14 1.65
CA ILE A 75 -0.43 4.16 1.45
C ILE A 75 -1.10 4.25 2.81
N SER A 76 -2.04 5.17 2.93
CA SER A 76 -2.86 5.33 4.13
C SER A 76 -4.31 5.60 3.72
N ALA A 77 -5.22 4.76 4.21
CA ALA A 77 -6.65 4.94 4.07
C ALA A 77 -7.28 5.04 5.47
N TYR A 78 -8.02 6.11 5.72
CA TYR A 78 -8.85 6.22 6.91
C TYR A 78 -10.16 5.42 6.79
N GLY A 79 -10.50 4.99 5.57
CA GLY A 79 -11.39 3.85 5.37
C GLY A 79 -10.59 2.56 5.24
N GLY A 80 -11.12 1.64 4.46
CA GLY A 80 -10.52 0.37 4.12
C GLY A 80 -9.75 0.40 2.80
N ILE A 81 -9.09 -0.72 2.51
CA ILE A 81 -8.40 -0.97 1.26
C ILE A 81 -8.99 -2.24 0.66
N SER A 82 -9.51 -2.14 -0.57
CA SER A 82 -10.11 -3.24 -1.32
C SER A 82 -9.44 -3.40 -2.68
N THR A 83 -8.77 -4.52 -2.95
CA THR A 83 -8.08 -4.75 -4.22
C THR A 83 -6.97 -3.72 -4.49
N LEU A 84 -5.89 -3.80 -3.71
CA LEU A 84 -4.66 -3.05 -3.93
C LEU A 84 -3.54 -3.97 -4.41
N THR A 85 -2.84 -3.56 -5.47
CA THR A 85 -1.54 -4.13 -5.86
C THR A 85 -0.47 -3.07 -5.63
N LEU A 86 0.45 -3.32 -4.69
CA LEU A 86 1.55 -2.41 -4.38
C LEU A 86 2.90 -3.06 -4.71
N SER A 87 3.76 -2.33 -5.41
CA SER A 87 5.16 -2.70 -5.66
C SER A 87 6.08 -1.53 -5.35
N ALA A 88 6.99 -1.72 -4.40
CA ALA A 88 8.02 -0.76 -4.03
C ALA A 88 9.41 -1.33 -4.30
N GLY A 89 10.30 -0.52 -4.89
CA GLY A 89 11.69 -0.89 -5.14
C GLY A 89 12.58 -0.96 -3.89
N LEU A 90 12.10 -0.46 -2.75
CA LEU A 90 12.72 -0.57 -1.42
C LEU A 90 11.64 -0.96 -0.41
N ASP A 91 11.00 0.02 0.24
CA ASP A 91 10.06 -0.22 1.34
C ASP A 91 8.60 0.06 0.95
N ALA A 92 7.68 -0.77 1.45
CA ALA A 92 6.25 -0.61 1.28
C ALA A 92 5.56 -0.47 2.64
N THR A 93 4.76 0.57 2.81
CA THR A 93 3.92 0.76 4.01
C THR A 93 2.48 0.95 3.60
N VAL A 94 1.59 0.12 4.15
CA VAL A 94 0.15 0.19 3.91
C VAL A 94 -0.58 0.23 5.25
N LEU A 95 -1.32 1.32 5.49
CA LEU A 95 -2.11 1.53 6.68
C LEU A 95 -3.59 1.69 6.31
N SER A 96 -4.44 1.01 7.07
CA SER A 96 -5.89 1.06 6.95
C SER A 96 -6.51 1.20 8.34
N ASP A 97 -7.44 2.13 8.49
CA ASP A 97 -8.23 2.28 9.72
C ASP A 97 -9.38 1.25 9.79
N THR A 98 -9.67 0.54 8.70
CA THR A 98 -10.57 -0.62 8.72
C THR A 98 -9.81 -1.86 8.24
N ASP A 99 -10.26 -2.51 7.18
CA ASP A 99 -9.71 -3.74 6.64
C ASP A 99 -8.72 -3.48 5.50
N ILE A 100 -7.88 -4.48 5.23
CA ILE A 100 -7.15 -4.62 3.96
C ILE A 100 -7.58 -5.94 3.33
N THR A 101 -8.38 -5.88 2.26
CA THR A 101 -8.99 -7.05 1.61
C THR A 101 -8.89 -7.03 0.10
N PRO A 102 -8.95 -8.21 -0.54
CA PRO A 102 -7.75 -8.92 -1.00
C PRO A 102 -6.72 -7.98 -1.64
N SER A 103 -5.48 -8.01 -1.18
CA SER A 103 -4.42 -7.12 -1.68
C SER A 103 -3.08 -7.84 -1.79
N GLN A 104 -2.19 -7.31 -2.62
CA GLN A 104 -0.83 -7.78 -2.79
C GLN A 104 0.16 -6.65 -2.52
N ILE A 105 1.11 -6.88 -1.62
CA ILE A 105 2.18 -5.94 -1.28
C ILE A 105 3.52 -6.61 -1.56
N THR A 106 4.33 -6.00 -2.42
CA THR A 106 5.69 -6.43 -2.71
C THR A 106 6.66 -5.30 -2.41
N ALA A 107 7.62 -5.55 -1.54
CA ALA A 107 8.75 -4.67 -1.26
C ALA A 107 10.06 -5.38 -1.58
N HIS A 108 11.08 -4.64 -2.02
CA HIS A 108 12.41 -5.22 -2.16
C HIS A 108 13.07 -5.45 -0.80
N GLU A 109 12.85 -4.57 0.18
CA GLU A 109 13.48 -4.63 1.49
C GLU A 109 12.44 -4.92 2.57
N HIS A 110 11.66 -3.93 3.02
CA HIS A 110 10.71 -4.10 4.13
C HIS A 110 9.27 -3.85 3.70
N ALA A 111 8.35 -4.68 4.19
CA ALA A 111 6.93 -4.46 4.01
C ALA A 111 6.20 -4.35 5.35
N THR A 112 5.43 -3.28 5.51
CA THR A 112 4.54 -3.08 6.65
C THR A 112 3.10 -3.02 6.18
N ALA A 113 2.23 -3.81 6.79
CA ALA A 113 0.78 -3.71 6.58
C ALA A 113 0.06 -3.69 7.93
N SER A 114 -0.79 -2.68 8.13
CA SER A 114 -1.57 -2.53 9.36
C SER A 114 -3.02 -2.23 9.04
N ALA A 115 -3.91 -3.01 9.63
CA ALA A 115 -5.36 -2.80 9.64
C ALA A 115 -5.84 -2.74 11.09
N LEU A 116 -6.66 -1.74 11.44
CA LEU A 116 -7.29 -1.71 12.77
C LEU A 116 -8.39 -2.77 12.91
N GLU A 117 -8.91 -3.29 11.79
CA GLU A 117 -9.81 -4.44 11.76
C GLU A 117 -9.05 -5.65 11.20
N GLU A 118 -9.38 -6.11 10.00
CA GLU A 118 -8.89 -7.38 9.46
C GLU A 118 -7.85 -7.21 8.34
N LEU A 119 -6.81 -8.04 8.36
CA LEU A 119 -5.99 -8.32 7.18
C LEU A 119 -6.58 -9.57 6.51
N GLU A 120 -7.34 -9.42 5.43
CA GLU A 120 -8.06 -10.54 4.81
C GLU A 120 -7.54 -10.85 3.41
N GLN A 121 -7.19 -12.11 3.14
CA GLN A 121 -6.68 -12.56 1.84
C GLN A 121 -5.52 -11.68 1.33
N LEU A 122 -4.66 -11.26 2.25
CA LEU A 122 -3.52 -10.39 1.97
C LEU A 122 -2.30 -11.23 1.61
N THR A 123 -1.61 -10.86 0.54
CA THR A 123 -0.29 -11.42 0.20
C THR A 123 0.78 -10.37 0.40
N VAL A 124 1.82 -10.67 1.19
CA VAL A 124 2.95 -9.76 1.45
C VAL A 124 4.26 -10.47 1.15
N THR A 125 5.09 -9.86 0.31
CA THR A 125 6.45 -10.35 0.02
C THR A 125 7.44 -9.22 0.25
N ALA A 126 8.47 -9.49 1.03
CA ALA A 126 9.58 -8.56 1.26
C ALA A 126 10.91 -9.30 1.13
N GLY A 127 11.94 -8.61 0.64
CA GLY A 127 13.27 -9.21 0.56
C GLY A 127 13.85 -9.46 1.95
N HIS A 128 13.62 -8.57 2.89
CA HIS A 128 14.12 -8.65 4.26
C HIS A 128 12.99 -8.87 5.26
N ASP A 129 12.44 -7.82 5.87
CA ASP A 129 11.47 -7.98 6.97
C ASP A 129 10.02 -7.68 6.59
N ILE A 130 9.12 -8.31 7.33
CA ILE A 130 7.69 -8.06 7.25
C ILE A 130 7.13 -7.74 8.63
N ASP A 131 6.46 -6.60 8.76
CA ASP A 131 5.70 -6.21 9.95
C ASP A 131 4.21 -6.15 9.64
N LEU A 132 3.42 -6.94 10.36
CA LEU A 132 1.98 -7.04 10.19
C LEU A 132 1.26 -6.75 11.50
N PHE A 133 0.22 -5.92 11.40
CA PHE A 133 -0.69 -5.67 12.51
C PHE A 133 -2.14 -5.81 12.06
N ALA A 134 -2.92 -6.56 12.83
CA ALA A 134 -4.36 -6.71 12.65
C ALA A 134 -5.12 -6.57 13.97
N GLY A 135 -6.12 -5.71 14.02
CA GLY A 135 -6.89 -5.48 15.24
C GLY A 135 -7.96 -6.54 15.54
N THR A 136 -8.43 -7.32 14.55
CA THR A 136 -9.45 -8.37 14.78
C THR A 136 -9.05 -9.74 14.24
N GLY A 137 -8.30 -9.81 13.14
CA GLY A 137 -7.91 -11.08 12.54
C GLY A 137 -6.94 -10.92 11.37
N ALA A 138 -6.23 -11.99 11.05
CA ALA A 138 -5.28 -12.01 9.93
C ALA A 138 -5.44 -13.32 9.14
N ASP A 139 -5.79 -13.21 7.87
CA ASP A 139 -5.68 -14.27 6.85
C ASP A 139 -4.67 -13.81 5.78
N VAL A 140 -3.39 -14.14 6.01
CA VAL A 140 -2.26 -13.57 5.27
C VAL A 140 -1.33 -14.66 4.74
N THR A 141 -0.85 -14.49 3.52
CA THR A 141 0.32 -15.19 2.98
C THR A 141 1.51 -14.23 2.96
N ALA A 142 2.46 -14.42 3.88
CA ALA A 142 3.60 -13.53 4.06
C ALA A 142 4.94 -14.26 3.89
N THR A 143 5.85 -13.69 3.10
CA THR A 143 7.18 -14.25 2.81
C THR A 143 8.28 -13.18 2.90
N ALA A 144 9.10 -13.28 3.95
CA ALA A 144 10.34 -12.55 4.17
C ALA A 144 11.52 -13.41 3.68
N THR A 145 12.21 -13.00 2.60
CA THR A 145 13.18 -13.90 1.92
C THR A 145 14.55 -13.98 2.58
N ALA A 146 14.93 -12.98 3.37
CA ALA A 146 16.24 -12.87 4.01
C ALA A 146 16.16 -12.20 5.39
N GLY A 147 14.97 -12.10 5.98
CA GLY A 147 14.76 -11.42 7.25
C GLY A 147 13.66 -12.05 8.11
N ASP A 148 13.20 -11.25 9.06
CA ASP A 148 12.24 -11.63 10.08
C ASP A 148 10.80 -11.32 9.64
N LEU A 149 9.86 -12.04 10.24
CA LEU A 149 8.44 -11.78 10.09
C LEU A 149 7.86 -11.57 11.48
N HIS A 150 7.28 -10.40 11.68
CA HIS A 150 6.56 -10.04 12.89
C HIS A 150 5.09 -9.83 12.57
N LEU A 151 4.21 -10.58 13.24
CA LEU A 151 2.77 -10.45 13.13
C LEU A 151 2.18 -10.30 14.53
N VAL A 152 1.37 -9.26 14.70
CA VAL A 152 0.49 -9.09 15.85
C VAL A 152 -0.94 -9.07 15.35
N ALA A 153 -1.74 -10.04 15.80
CA ALA A 153 -3.18 -10.04 15.58
C ALA A 153 -3.89 -10.24 16.92
N LEU A 154 -4.95 -9.45 17.19
CA LEU A 154 -5.69 -9.57 18.45
C LEU A 154 -6.79 -10.65 18.40
N GLY A 155 -7.08 -11.19 17.23
CA GLY A 155 -7.98 -12.34 17.08
C GLY A 155 -7.37 -13.46 16.25
N ASN A 156 -8.17 -14.05 15.35
CA ASN A 156 -7.78 -15.29 14.68
C ASN A 156 -6.68 -15.06 13.64
N VAL A 157 -5.69 -15.95 13.61
CA VAL A 157 -4.61 -15.95 12.62
C VAL A 157 -4.73 -17.19 11.73
N LYS A 158 -4.73 -16.97 10.42
CA LYS A 158 -4.79 -17.96 9.33
C LYS A 158 -3.80 -17.59 8.23
N GLY A 159 -3.53 -18.52 7.33
CA GLY A 159 -2.65 -18.32 6.18
C GLY A 159 -1.27 -18.94 6.36
N THR A 160 -0.27 -18.39 5.66
CA THR A 160 1.09 -18.95 5.61
C THR A 160 2.14 -17.88 5.86
N TYR A 161 3.14 -18.20 6.68
CA TYR A 161 4.14 -17.24 7.16
C TYR A 161 5.52 -17.85 7.03
N THR A 162 6.36 -17.28 6.17
CA THR A 162 7.73 -17.75 5.93
C THR A 162 8.70 -16.61 6.23
N ALA A 163 9.63 -16.85 7.16
CA ALA A 163 10.78 -16.01 7.41
C ALA A 163 12.04 -16.84 7.18
N CYS A 164 12.97 -16.34 6.37
CA CYS A 164 14.21 -17.01 6.07
C CYS A 164 15.37 -16.18 6.62
N ARG A 165 15.95 -16.61 7.74
CA ARG A 165 17.13 -15.96 8.29
C ARG A 165 18.36 -16.30 7.42
N PRO A 166 19.20 -15.34 7.01
CA PRO A 166 20.43 -15.63 6.30
C PRO A 166 21.33 -16.50 7.18
N GLN A 167 21.86 -17.59 6.62
CA GLN A 167 22.87 -18.37 7.31
C GLN A 167 24.11 -17.48 7.53
N PRO A 168 24.65 -17.37 8.76
CA PRO A 168 25.92 -16.68 8.95
C PRO A 168 27.00 -17.43 8.16
N THR A 169 27.67 -16.70 7.26
CA THR A 169 28.83 -17.18 6.49
C THR A 169 30.05 -17.37 7.37
#